data_AF-A0A820BIM3-F1
#
_entry.id   AF-A0A820BIM3-F1
#
_cell.length_a   1.000
_cell.length_b   1.000
_cell.length_c   1.000
_cell.angle_alpha   90.00
_cell.angle_beta   90.00
_cell.angle_gamma   90.00
#
_symmetry.space_group_name_H-M   'P 1'
#
loop_
_entity.id
_entity.type
_entity.pdbx_description
1 polymer ?
#
loop_
_entity_poly.entity_id
_entity_poly.type
_entity_poly.pdbx_seq_one_letter_code
_entity_poly.pdbx_strand_id
1 'polypeptide(L)'
;MTKSLIILFIILIFLFIFVPSLNCSISDIGQQTIQKTSGTLSRNPNITILMMFPDIDYFIPNLKSLLIVYEYIVHRYQISKWLNINLQVKDSSCSISLAPHMLVKTMLSTIPDVVFGPFCDLAVAPVARLLHFQNIPIVTMGAVSNEFTLQRQTMYSTLFRFGYRTDEL
;
A
#
# COMPACT_ATOMS: atom_id res chain seq x y z
N MET A 1 -27.84 5.34 -53.88
CA MET A 1 -27.74 5.87 -52.49
C MET A 1 -28.38 4.97 -51.42
N THR A 2 -29.04 3.85 -51.74
CA THR A 2 -29.81 3.05 -50.76
C THR A 2 -29.01 1.97 -50.03
N LYS A 3 -27.95 1.43 -50.64
CA LYS A 3 -27.13 0.36 -50.01
C LYS A 3 -26.28 0.83 -48.83
N SER A 4 -25.80 2.09 -48.85
CA SER A 4 -24.97 2.64 -47.77
C SER A 4 -25.76 2.91 -46.49
N LEU A 5 -27.06 3.22 -46.61
CA LEU A 5 -27.92 3.53 -45.48
C LEU A 5 -28.29 2.26 -44.68
N ILE A 6 -28.48 1.14 -45.39
CA ILE A 6 -28.80 -0.17 -44.79
C ILE A 6 -27.61 -0.70 -43.98
N ILE A 7 -26.38 -0.51 -44.47
CA ILE A 7 -25.16 -0.92 -43.76
C ILE A 7 -24.98 -0.11 -42.48
N LEU A 8 -25.23 1.21 -42.52
CA LEU A 8 -25.16 2.06 -41.32
C LEU A 8 -26.20 1.64 -40.27
N PHE A 9 -27.41 1.27 -40.71
CA PHE A 9 -28.48 0.83 -39.81
C PHE A 9 -28.15 -0.51 -39.14
N ILE A 10 -27.55 -1.46 -39.87
CA ILE A 10 -27.10 -2.74 -39.31
C ILE A 10 -25.96 -2.53 -38.29
N ILE A 11 -25.01 -1.62 -38.56
CA ILE A 11 -23.92 -1.31 -37.63
C ILE A 11 -24.45 -0.67 -36.34
N LEU A 12 -25.44 0.23 -36.43
CA LEU A 12 -26.09 0.85 -35.27
C LEU A 12 -26.85 -0.16 -34.41
N ILE A 13 -27.55 -1.13 -35.03
CA ILE A 13 -28.23 -2.21 -34.32
C ILE A 13 -27.20 -3.13 -33.63
N PHE A 14 -26.09 -3.44 -34.30
CA PHE A 14 -25.04 -4.28 -33.70
C PHE A 14 -24.39 -3.60 -32.49
N LEU A 15 -24.17 -2.28 -32.55
CA LEU A 15 -23.67 -1.50 -31.40
C LEU A 15 -24.66 -1.45 -30.23
N PHE A 16 -25.98 -1.43 -30.50
CA PHE A 16 -27.00 -1.42 -29.44
C PHE A 16 -27.22 -2.78 -28.77
N ILE A 17 -27.02 -3.89 -29.50
CA ILE A 17 -27.20 -5.24 -28.95
C ILE A 17 -25.95 -5.69 -28.17
N PHE A 18 -24.76 -5.21 -28.53
CA PHE A 18 -23.49 -5.65 -27.94
C PHE A 18 -22.92 -4.76 -26.83
N VAL A 19 -23.66 -3.76 -26.35
CA VAL A 19 -23.36 -3.11 -25.06
C VAL A 19 -24.08 -3.92 -23.98
N PRO A 20 -23.40 -4.85 -23.27
CA PRO A 20 -24.00 -5.43 -22.09
C PRO A 20 -24.28 -4.28 -21.12
N SER A 21 -25.55 -4.13 -20.79
CA SER A 21 -26.00 -3.31 -19.68
C SER A 21 -25.19 -3.68 -18.44
N LEU A 22 -24.37 -2.74 -17.99
CA LEU A 22 -23.80 -2.69 -16.64
C LEU A 22 -24.96 -2.50 -15.65
N ASN A 23 -25.76 -3.54 -15.45
CA ASN A 23 -26.65 -3.66 -14.30
C ASN A 23 -25.85 -4.30 -13.17
N CYS A 24 -24.89 -3.56 -12.62
CA CYS A 24 -24.39 -3.85 -11.28
C CYS A 24 -25.24 -3.01 -10.32
N SER A 25 -26.28 -3.62 -9.75
CA SER A 25 -26.98 -3.05 -8.60
C SER A 25 -25.96 -2.88 -7.46
N ILE A 26 -25.67 -1.63 -7.11
CA ILE A 26 -25.03 -1.27 -5.85
C ILE A 26 -26.16 -1.22 -4.81
N SER A 27 -26.42 -2.35 -4.18
CA SER A 27 -27.17 -2.41 -2.92
C SER A 27 -26.23 -2.96 -1.85
N ASP A 28 -25.94 -2.11 -0.85
CA ASP A 28 -25.38 -2.42 0.46
C ASP A 28 -23.89 -2.82 0.57
N ILE A 29 -22.99 -1.86 0.33
CA ILE A 29 -21.66 -1.82 0.98
C ILE A 29 -21.66 -0.63 1.93
N GLY A 30 -22.44 -0.73 3.00
CA GLY A 30 -22.67 0.40 3.89
C GLY A 30 -23.13 0.01 5.28
N GLN A 31 -22.73 -1.16 5.81
CA GLN A 31 -22.92 -1.48 7.24
C GLN A 31 -22.22 -2.74 7.77
N GLN A 32 -21.13 -3.21 7.17
CA GLN A 32 -20.35 -4.33 7.74
C GLN A 32 -18.88 -3.97 7.95
N THR A 33 -18.61 -3.00 8.83
CA THR A 33 -17.28 -2.89 9.45
C THR A 33 -17.29 -2.35 10.87
N ILE A 34 -18.36 -2.56 11.66
CA ILE A 34 -18.25 -2.59 13.13
C ILE A 34 -19.23 -3.63 13.69
N GLN A 35 -19.11 -4.89 13.24
CA GLN A 35 -19.54 -6.00 14.10
C GLN A 35 -18.45 -6.21 15.14
N LYS A 36 -18.67 -5.57 16.29
CA LYS A 36 -18.04 -5.79 17.59
C LYS A 36 -17.83 -7.29 17.80
N THR A 37 -16.61 -7.77 17.61
CA THR A 37 -16.18 -9.11 18.02
C THR A 37 -16.05 -9.12 19.53
N SER A 38 -17.20 -9.16 20.22
CA SER A 38 -17.28 -9.71 21.56
C SER A 38 -17.15 -11.23 21.44
N GLY A 39 -15.92 -11.69 21.21
CA GLY A 39 -15.52 -13.08 21.26
C GLY A 39 -14.18 -13.13 21.97
N THR A 40 -14.08 -13.96 23.00
CA THR A 40 -12.84 -14.21 23.76
C THR A 40 -11.78 -14.82 22.85
N LEU A 41 -11.03 -13.99 22.12
CA LEU A 41 -9.91 -14.43 21.30
C LEU A 41 -8.66 -14.54 22.18
N SER A 42 -8.57 -15.62 22.95
CA SER A 42 -7.35 -16.04 23.67
C SER A 42 -6.34 -16.62 22.68
N ARG A 43 -6.01 -15.85 21.62
CA ARG A 43 -4.93 -16.15 20.70
C ARG A 43 -4.33 -14.81 20.30
N ASN A 44 -3.02 -14.67 20.50
CA ASN A 44 -2.29 -13.49 20.06
C ASN A 44 -2.50 -13.32 18.55
N PRO A 45 -3.03 -12.17 18.09
CA PRO A 45 -3.17 -11.91 16.67
C PRO A 45 -1.80 -11.97 15.99
N ASN A 46 -1.78 -12.45 14.75
CA ASN A 46 -0.59 -12.42 13.91
C ASN A 46 -0.65 -11.17 13.03
N ILE A 47 0.43 -10.39 13.02
CA ILE A 47 0.60 -9.23 12.12
C ILE A 47 1.89 -9.39 11.33
N THR A 48 1.81 -9.20 10.02
CA THR A 48 2.94 -9.21 9.12
C THR A 48 3.36 -7.78 8.83
N ILE A 49 4.57 -7.44 9.25
CA ILE A 49 5.15 -6.12 9.09
C ILE A 49 6.25 -6.20 8.05
N LEU A 50 6.18 -5.37 7.01
CA LEU A 50 7.29 -5.19 6.07
C LEU A 50 8.05 -3.92 6.41
N MET A 51 9.29 -4.04 6.87
CA MET A 51 10.24 -2.92 6.96
C MET A 51 11.08 -2.86 5.70
N MET A 52 10.97 -1.74 4.98
CA MET A 52 11.73 -1.48 3.76
C MET A 52 12.57 -0.22 3.94
N PHE A 53 13.87 -0.36 4.18
CA PHE A 53 14.80 0.76 4.42
C PHE A 53 16.09 0.54 3.64
N PRO A 54 16.84 1.60 3.32
CA PRO A 54 18.11 1.43 2.61
C PRO A 54 19.17 0.83 3.54
N ASP A 55 19.84 -0.22 3.08
CA ASP A 55 20.98 -0.85 3.75
C ASP A 55 22.29 -0.20 3.29
N ILE A 56 22.38 1.12 3.49
CA ILE A 56 23.58 1.91 3.19
C ILE A 56 23.95 2.76 4.42
N ASP A 57 25.24 2.79 4.76
CA ASP A 57 25.71 3.36 6.03
C ASP A 57 25.57 4.89 6.15
N TYR A 58 25.52 5.61 5.02
CA TYR A 58 25.44 7.08 5.00
C TYR A 58 24.04 7.63 5.27
N PHE A 59 23.03 6.77 5.37
CA PHE A 59 21.65 7.19 5.48
C PHE A 59 21.12 6.98 6.89
N ILE A 60 20.56 8.02 7.52
CA ILE A 60 20.00 7.94 8.87
C ILE A 60 18.50 8.25 8.79
N PRO A 61 17.61 7.34 9.24
CA PRO A 61 17.91 6.07 9.92
C PRO A 61 18.26 4.93 8.94
N ASN A 62 19.38 4.24 9.18
CA ASN A 62 19.76 3.03 8.43
C ASN A 62 18.96 1.81 8.92
N LEU A 63 18.87 0.79 8.06
CA LEU A 63 18.12 -0.43 8.37
C LEU A 63 18.63 -1.11 9.65
N LYS A 64 19.95 -1.20 9.84
CA LYS A 64 20.57 -1.84 11.00
C LYS A 64 20.16 -1.19 12.34
N SER A 65 20.15 0.14 12.40
CA SER A 65 19.76 0.88 13.61
C SER A 65 18.28 0.66 13.94
N LEU A 66 17.43 0.60 12.91
CA LEU A 66 16.00 0.34 13.09
C LEU A 66 15.73 -1.07 13.64
N LEU A 67 16.47 -2.08 13.18
CA LEU A 67 16.34 -3.44 13.70
C LEU A 67 16.74 -3.54 15.17
N ILE A 68 17.83 -2.88 15.57
CA ILE A 68 18.25 -2.83 16.98
C ILE A 68 17.16 -2.19 17.86
N VAL A 69 16.60 -1.07 17.41
CA VAL A 69 15.52 -0.38 18.14
C VAL A 69 14.26 -1.24 18.21
N TYR A 70 13.89 -1.90 17.12
CA TYR A 70 12.77 -2.83 17.08
C TYR A 70 12.95 -3.97 18.09
N GLU A 71 14.09 -4.65 18.07
CA GLU A 71 14.39 -5.75 18.98
C GLU A 71 14.34 -5.28 20.44
N TYR A 72 14.92 -4.11 20.73
CA TYR A 72 14.86 -3.50 22.05
C TYR A 72 13.42 -3.25 22.52
N ILE A 73 12.57 -2.67 21.66
CA ILE A 73 11.17 -2.36 21.99
C ILE A 73 10.37 -3.64 22.20
N VAL A 74 10.47 -4.61 21.29
CA VAL A 74 9.75 -5.89 21.39
C VAL A 74 10.10 -6.60 22.70
N HIS A 75 11.39 -6.61 23.07
CA HIS A 75 11.85 -7.19 24.31
C HIS A 75 11.39 -6.39 25.54
N ARG A 76 11.62 -5.06 25.55
CA ARG A 76 11.33 -4.17 26.69
C ARG A 76 9.85 -4.16 27.06
N TYR A 77 8.97 -4.13 26.06
CA TYR A 77 7.52 -4.05 26.26
C TYR A 77 6.82 -5.41 26.17
N GLN A 78 7.57 -6.51 26.02
CA GLN A 78 7.05 -7.88 25.94
C GLN A 78 5.92 -8.01 24.91
N ILE A 79 6.08 -7.39 23.74
CA ILE A 79 5.05 -7.31 22.70
C ILE A 79 4.60 -8.72 22.26
N SER A 80 5.54 -9.67 22.26
CA SER A 80 5.28 -11.08 21.94
C SER A 80 4.23 -11.77 22.82
N LYS A 81 3.93 -11.22 24.02
CA LYS A 81 2.91 -11.78 24.92
C LYS A 81 1.49 -11.60 24.42
N TRP A 82 1.23 -10.56 23.63
CA TRP A 82 -0.10 -10.19 23.18
C TRP A 82 -0.20 -10.00 21.66
N LEU A 83 0.91 -10.05 20.93
CA LEU A 83 0.96 -9.88 19.49
C LEU A 83 2.10 -10.70 18.88
N ASN A 84 1.78 -11.51 17.86
CA ASN A 84 2.77 -12.25 17.10
C ASN A 84 3.16 -11.42 15.87
N ILE A 85 4.40 -10.96 15.82
CA ILE A 85 4.91 -10.14 14.71
C ILE A 85 5.72 -11.02 13.75
N ASN A 86 5.28 -11.12 12.50
CA ASN A 86 6.08 -11.62 11.40
C ASN A 86 6.80 -10.45 10.72
N LEU A 87 8.03 -10.17 11.14
CA LEU A 87 8.81 -9.07 10.58
C LEU A 87 9.54 -9.52 9.31
N GLN A 88 9.23 -8.85 8.21
CA GLN A 88 9.93 -8.98 6.94
C GLN A 88 10.79 -7.75 6.70
N VAL A 89 12.07 -7.96 6.38
CA VAL A 89 13.02 -6.88 6.14
C VAL A 89 13.48 -6.92 4.69
N LYS A 90 13.47 -5.77 4.02
CA LYS A 90 13.93 -5.62 2.64
C LYS A 90 14.76 -4.37 2.48
N ASP A 91 15.85 -4.48 1.73
CA ASP A 91 16.63 -3.33 1.31
C ASP A 91 15.89 -2.60 0.19
N SER A 92 15.67 -1.29 0.36
CA SER A 92 15.14 -0.42 -0.70
C SER A 92 16.23 0.08 -1.66
N SER A 93 17.48 0.06 -1.22
CA SER A 93 18.67 0.72 -1.79
C SER A 93 18.40 2.14 -2.30
N CYS A 94 17.40 2.83 -1.73
CA CYS A 94 16.93 4.14 -2.20
C CYS A 94 16.55 4.16 -3.70
N SER A 95 16.25 3.00 -4.31
CA SER A 95 16.15 2.82 -5.75
C SER A 95 14.70 2.80 -6.23
N ILE A 96 14.42 3.59 -7.27
CA ILE A 96 13.09 3.69 -7.89
C ILE A 96 12.64 2.38 -8.55
N SER A 97 13.56 1.49 -8.92
CA SER A 97 13.25 0.22 -9.58
C SER A 97 13.35 -0.98 -8.63
N LEU A 98 14.36 -0.99 -7.74
CA LEU A 98 14.57 -2.12 -6.85
C LEU A 98 13.51 -2.19 -5.73
N ALA A 99 13.14 -1.06 -5.13
CA ALA A 99 12.14 -1.03 -4.06
C ALA A 99 10.79 -1.64 -4.48
N PRO A 100 10.15 -1.23 -5.60
CA PRO A 100 8.92 -1.87 -6.05
C PRO A 100 9.12 -3.33 -6.47
N HIS A 101 10.28 -3.70 -7.03
CA HIS A 101 10.59 -5.11 -7.33
C HIS A 101 10.59 -5.96 -6.05
N MET A 102 11.28 -5.50 -5.00
CA MET A 102 11.34 -6.19 -3.71
C MET A 102 9.97 -6.25 -3.03
N LEU A 103 9.14 -5.21 -3.18
CA LEU A 103 7.76 -5.22 -2.70
C LEU A 103 6.96 -6.34 -3.36
N VAL A 104 6.93 -6.37 -4.70
CA VAL A 104 6.19 -7.38 -5.46
C VAL A 104 6.69 -8.78 -5.11
N LYS A 105 8.01 -8.99 -5.11
CA LYS A 105 8.62 -10.27 -4.71
C LYS A 105 8.18 -10.71 -3.31
N THR A 106 8.07 -9.78 -2.37
CA THR A 106 7.62 -10.05 -1.01
C THR A 106 6.14 -10.44 -0.99
N MET A 107 5.29 -9.68 -1.69
CA MET A 107 3.86 -9.92 -1.79
C MET A 107 3.52 -11.26 -2.46
N LEU A 108 4.36 -11.75 -3.38
CA LEU A 108 4.21 -13.09 -3.96
C LEU A 108 4.33 -14.21 -2.91
N SER A 109 5.13 -13.99 -1.85
CA SER A 109 5.27 -14.95 -0.75
C SER A 109 4.29 -14.71 0.39
N THR A 110 4.11 -13.45 0.80
CA THR A 110 3.24 -13.07 1.92
C THR A 110 2.87 -11.61 1.77
N ILE A 111 1.57 -11.31 1.75
CA ILE A 111 1.06 -9.94 1.70
C ILE A 111 1.25 -9.31 3.10
N PRO A 112 1.95 -8.17 3.21
CA PRO A 112 2.10 -7.49 4.49
C PRO A 112 0.83 -6.77 4.91
N ASP A 113 0.56 -6.73 6.22
CA ASP A 113 -0.56 -5.97 6.78
C ASP A 113 -0.23 -4.46 6.87
N VAL A 114 1.05 -4.14 7.04
CA VAL A 114 1.56 -2.77 7.09
C VAL A 114 3.00 -2.71 6.57
N VAL A 115 3.33 -1.64 5.87
CA VAL A 115 4.68 -1.35 5.39
C VAL A 115 5.26 -0.16 6.16
N PHE A 116 6.46 -0.30 6.72
CA PHE A 116 7.24 0.80 7.27
C PHE A 116 8.41 1.13 6.35
N GLY A 117 8.59 2.42 6.04
CA GLY A 117 9.46 2.89 4.97
C GLY A 117 8.81 2.73 3.59
N PRO A 118 9.52 2.96 2.46
CA PRO A 118 10.89 3.47 2.35
C PRO A 118 11.05 4.89 2.88
N PHE A 119 12.28 5.35 3.14
CA PHE A 119 12.51 6.75 3.51
C PHE A 119 12.75 7.64 2.28
N CYS A 120 13.50 7.16 1.28
CA CYS A 120 13.80 7.95 0.09
C CYS A 120 12.56 8.20 -0.78
N ASP A 121 12.32 9.45 -1.19
CA ASP A 121 11.21 9.84 -2.08
C ASP A 121 11.16 9.00 -3.36
N LEU A 122 12.33 8.71 -3.97
CA LEU A 122 12.46 7.88 -5.17
C LEU A 122 11.93 6.45 -4.97
N ALA A 123 12.17 5.86 -3.80
CA ALA A 123 11.71 4.52 -3.47
C ALA A 123 10.25 4.51 -3.00
N VAL A 124 9.83 5.54 -2.22
CA VAL A 124 8.46 5.63 -1.71
C VAL A 124 7.45 5.78 -2.84
N ALA A 125 7.71 6.65 -3.83
CA ALA A 125 6.74 6.94 -4.88
C ALA A 125 6.17 5.69 -5.59
N PRO A 126 6.98 4.78 -6.15
CA PRO A 126 6.44 3.58 -6.78
C PRO A 126 5.86 2.58 -5.77
N VAL A 127 6.44 2.44 -4.58
CA VAL A 127 5.96 1.52 -3.54
C VAL A 127 4.58 1.94 -3.03
N ALA A 128 4.40 3.21 -2.68
CA ALA A 128 3.15 3.75 -2.18
C ALA A 128 2.04 3.70 -3.24
N ARG A 129 2.35 3.93 -4.53
CA ARG A 129 1.39 3.76 -5.62
C ARG A 129 0.87 2.32 -5.72
N LEU A 130 1.75 1.33 -5.58
CA LEU A 130 1.34 -0.08 -5.59
C LEU A 130 0.48 -0.41 -4.38
N LEU A 131 0.88 0.04 -3.19
CA LEU A 131 0.17 -0.20 -1.94
C LEU A 131 -1.19 0.49 -1.88
N HIS A 132 -1.34 1.65 -2.53
CA HIS A 132 -2.61 2.34 -2.68
C HIS A 132 -3.67 1.43 -3.31
N PHE A 133 -3.34 0.74 -4.41
CA PHE A 133 -4.27 -0.20 -5.07
C PHE A 133 -4.51 -1.47 -4.26
N GLN A 134 -3.61 -1.83 -3.35
CA GLN A 134 -3.79 -2.98 -2.46
C GLN A 134 -4.48 -2.61 -1.13
N ASN A 135 -4.80 -1.34 -0.89
CA ASN A 135 -5.31 -0.82 0.38
C ASN A 135 -4.43 -1.16 1.60
N ILE A 136 -3.11 -1.24 1.39
CA ILE A 136 -2.16 -1.54 2.47
C ILE A 136 -1.57 -0.22 2.99
N PRO A 137 -1.64 0.05 4.30
CA PRO A 137 -1.05 1.25 4.90
C PRO A 137 0.48 1.22 4.81
N ILE A 138 1.05 2.34 4.38
CA ILE A 138 2.49 2.59 4.38
C ILE A 138 2.81 3.77 5.28
N VAL A 139 3.70 3.55 6.23
CA VAL A 139 4.13 4.52 7.23
C VAL A 139 5.60 4.85 6.99
N THR A 140 5.91 6.12 6.72
CA THR A 140 7.28 6.56 6.50
C THR A 140 7.62 7.85 7.24
N MET A 141 8.89 7.99 7.60
CA MET A 141 9.47 9.24 8.11
C MET A 141 10.11 10.09 7.00
N GLY A 142 10.17 9.58 5.76
CA GLY A 142 10.63 10.33 4.60
C GLY A 142 9.45 10.80 3.73
N ALA A 143 9.57 10.68 2.41
CA ALA A 143 8.54 11.15 1.46
C ALA A 143 8.28 12.66 1.58
N VAL A 144 9.37 13.43 1.49
CA VAL A 144 9.41 14.87 1.80
C VAL A 144 8.76 15.71 0.69
N SER A 145 8.82 15.23 -0.56
CA SER A 145 8.28 15.91 -1.73
C SER A 145 6.80 16.29 -1.61
N ASN A 146 6.46 17.48 -2.12
CA ASN A 146 5.09 17.99 -2.18
C ASN A 146 4.16 17.11 -3.03
N GLU A 147 4.69 16.35 -3.99
CA GLU A 147 3.90 15.43 -4.83
C GLU A 147 3.08 14.42 -4.02
N PHE A 148 3.59 14.00 -2.85
CA PHE A 148 2.88 13.10 -1.95
C PHE A 148 1.67 13.75 -1.28
N THR A 149 1.64 15.08 -1.19
CA THR A 149 0.48 15.86 -0.73
C THR A 149 -0.50 16.07 -1.88
N LEU A 150 0.01 16.59 -3.01
CA LEU A 150 -0.81 16.97 -4.15
C LEU A 150 -1.57 15.78 -4.74
N GLN A 151 -0.94 14.60 -4.76
CA GLN A 151 -1.55 13.38 -5.30
C GLN A 151 -2.04 12.42 -4.20
N ARG A 152 -2.29 12.93 -2.98
CA ARG A 152 -2.71 12.10 -1.84
C ARG A 152 -3.98 11.32 -2.13
N GLN A 153 -4.97 11.95 -2.74
CA GLN A 153 -6.27 11.32 -2.99
C GLN A 153 -6.25 10.34 -4.16
N THR A 154 -5.32 10.53 -5.11
CA THR A 154 -5.29 9.78 -6.38
C THR A 154 -4.29 8.64 -6.40
N MET A 155 -3.16 8.77 -5.71
CA MET A 155 -2.05 7.81 -5.78
C MET A 155 -1.45 7.41 -4.43
N TYR A 156 -1.72 8.18 -3.36
CA TYR A 156 -1.04 8.02 -2.07
C TYR A 156 -1.99 8.02 -0.87
N SER A 157 -3.21 7.48 -1.02
CA SER A 157 -4.22 7.56 0.04
C SER A 157 -3.85 6.74 1.28
N THR A 158 -3.06 5.67 1.10
CA THR A 158 -2.57 4.80 2.17
C THR A 158 -1.22 5.24 2.74
N LEU A 159 -0.67 6.37 2.26
CA LEU A 159 0.61 6.92 2.70
C LEU A 159 0.46 7.81 3.93
N PHE A 160 1.04 7.36 5.04
CA PHE A 160 1.17 8.08 6.30
C PHE A 160 2.62 8.57 6.45
N ARG A 161 2.77 9.88 6.64
CA ARG A 161 4.07 10.55 6.75
C ARG A 161 4.22 11.17 8.14
N PHE A 162 5.33 10.92 8.81
CA PHE A 162 5.65 11.43 10.15
C PHE A 162 6.90 12.33 10.19
N GLY A 163 7.42 12.71 9.03
CA GLY A 163 8.64 13.52 8.89
C GLY A 163 8.39 14.94 8.37
N TYR A 164 9.50 15.63 8.12
CA TYR A 164 9.51 16.95 7.50
C TYR A 164 8.89 16.92 6.10
N ARG A 165 8.17 17.98 5.74
CA ARG A 165 7.52 18.13 4.44
C ARG A 165 7.91 19.45 3.82
N THR A 166 8.15 19.47 2.52
CA THR A 166 8.51 20.70 1.79
C THR A 166 7.30 21.54 1.38
N ASP A 167 6.08 21.12 1.69
CA ASP A 167 4.85 21.85 1.33
C ASP A 167 4.40 22.86 2.39
N GLU A 168 5.12 22.97 3.50
CA GLU A 168 4.91 23.94 4.57
C GLU A 168 5.83 25.19 4.46
N LEU A 169 6.64 25.29 3.39
CA LEU A 169 7.48 26.44 3.04
C LEU A 169 6.87 27.23 1.89
#